data_AF-S9NZM2-F1
#
_entry.id   AF-S9NZM2-F1
#
_cell.length_a   1.000
_cell.length_b   1.000
_cell.length_c   1.000
_cell.angle_alpha   90.00
_cell.angle_beta   90.00
_cell.angle_gamma   90.00
#
_symmetry.space_group_name_H-M   'P 1'
#
loop_
_entity.id
_entity.type
_entity.pdbx_description
1 polymer ?
#
loop_
_entity_poly.entity_id
_entity_poly.type
_entity_poly.pdbx_seq_one_letter_code
_entity_poly.pdbx_strand_id
1 'polypeptide(L)'
;MQGGSSRAHESRPSAQGIYGNRTSASSSRTPTGAEILNRPYDGKFNRVSDQQLADAHNELTRRGYAFVGFKGSSEQGAMNAVNGGLRAQGGDKWSGIYVSDQTAVAAGYTADEMGRSKGGQLVRVYVPQQDAEKLQNLATPMDNPRVENEFRKNMGFRLGDDRSYIIRGQETTDDKYRTETVLSPKVAERAVAIPSTVLVDQKFGSGEVQDFSAFERQISQTPQGRAPLPSTPPAGHHHGR
;
A
#
# COMPACT_ATOMS: atom_id res chain seq x y z
N MET A 1 61.90 -4.85 -65.13
CA MET A 1 61.49 -3.47 -64.77
C MET A 1 60.06 -3.32 -65.28
N GLN A 2 59.07 -3.62 -64.45
CA GLN A 2 58.36 -2.71 -63.52
C GLN A 2 57.45 -1.69 -64.21
N GLY A 3 56.18 -1.69 -63.79
CA GLY A 3 55.14 -0.68 -64.05
C GLY A 3 54.02 -1.22 -64.93
N GLY A 4 52.78 -1.47 -64.49
CA GLY A 4 52.08 -1.06 -63.26
C GLY A 4 50.67 -0.65 -63.66
N SER A 5 49.71 -1.58 -63.52
CA SER A 5 48.29 -1.38 -63.85
C SER A 5 47.61 -0.40 -62.89
N SER A 6 47.05 0.70 -63.41
CA SER A 6 46.11 1.56 -62.69
C SER A 6 44.69 1.00 -62.82
N ARG A 7 44.20 0.34 -61.76
CA ARG A 7 42.77 0.12 -61.52
C ARG A 7 42.20 1.29 -60.73
N ALA A 8 41.06 1.78 -61.16
CA ALA A 8 40.26 2.77 -60.47
C ALA A 8 39.87 2.29 -59.07
N HIS A 9 40.14 3.14 -58.07
CA HIS A 9 39.70 2.94 -56.69
C HIS A 9 38.29 3.52 -56.54
N GLU A 10 37.29 2.65 -56.34
CA GLU A 10 36.00 3.02 -55.78
C GLU A 10 36.18 3.46 -54.32
N SER A 11 35.81 4.70 -54.04
CA SER A 11 35.72 5.23 -52.68
C SER A 11 34.49 4.66 -51.98
N ARG A 12 34.71 3.77 -51.01
CA ARG A 12 33.68 3.29 -50.07
C ARG A 12 33.35 4.41 -49.08
N PRO A 13 32.08 4.77 -48.85
CA PRO A 13 31.72 5.62 -47.73
C PRO A 13 31.85 4.84 -46.41
N SER A 14 32.56 5.46 -45.48
CA SER A 14 32.83 4.99 -44.12
C SER A 14 31.52 4.84 -43.33
N ALA A 15 31.31 3.65 -42.77
CA ALA A 15 30.29 3.41 -41.76
C ALA A 15 30.70 4.12 -40.45
N GLN A 16 30.12 5.30 -40.20
CA GLN A 16 30.19 5.99 -38.92
C GLN A 16 28.82 5.95 -38.24
N GLY A 17 28.76 5.16 -37.17
CA GLY A 17 28.01 5.45 -35.94
C GLY A 17 26.54 5.82 -36.07
N ILE A 18 25.66 4.83 -36.23
CA ILE A 18 24.30 4.93 -35.71
C ILE A 18 24.31 4.31 -34.31
N TYR A 19 24.88 5.04 -33.34
CA TYR A 19 24.48 4.89 -31.94
C TYR A 19 23.10 5.51 -31.80
N GLY A 20 22.08 4.72 -32.13
CA GLY A 20 20.70 5.04 -31.77
C GLY A 20 20.63 5.14 -30.25
N ASN A 21 20.41 6.37 -29.77
CA ASN A 21 20.06 6.70 -28.40
C ASN A 21 19.10 5.65 -27.81
N ARG A 22 19.63 4.77 -26.95
CA ARG A 22 18.85 4.16 -25.87
C ARG A 22 18.91 5.08 -24.66
N THR A 23 18.22 6.19 -24.76
CA THR A 23 17.56 6.82 -23.61
C THR A 23 16.09 6.44 -23.79
N SER A 24 15.50 5.57 -22.99
CA SER A 24 15.24 5.84 -21.58
C SER A 24 15.18 4.54 -20.79
N ALA A 25 16.10 4.38 -19.83
CA ALA A 25 15.76 3.67 -18.61
C ALA A 25 14.69 4.52 -17.91
N SER A 26 13.42 4.27 -18.22
CA SER A 26 12.33 4.66 -17.33
C SER A 26 12.53 3.85 -16.05
N SER A 27 13.29 4.37 -15.11
CA SER A 27 13.04 4.05 -13.71
C SER A 27 11.64 4.60 -13.43
N SER A 28 10.60 3.81 -13.70
CA SER A 28 9.23 4.25 -13.53
C SER A 28 9.04 4.54 -12.05
N ARG A 29 9.10 5.82 -11.71
CA ARG A 29 8.75 6.30 -10.38
C ARG A 29 7.36 5.78 -10.04
N THR A 30 7.16 5.33 -8.80
CA THR A 30 5.84 4.95 -8.28
C THR A 30 4.86 6.09 -8.56
N PRO A 31 3.72 5.85 -9.23
CA PRO A 31 2.72 6.89 -9.44
C PRO A 31 2.09 7.30 -8.12
N THR A 32 1.69 8.55 -7.99
CA THR A 32 0.89 9.02 -6.85
C THR A 32 -0.59 8.77 -7.09
N GLY A 33 -1.41 8.83 -6.03
CA GLY A 33 -2.85 8.75 -6.19
C GLY A 33 -3.42 9.88 -7.03
N ALA A 34 -2.85 11.08 -6.95
CA ALA A 34 -3.24 12.21 -7.78
C ALA A 34 -3.02 11.95 -9.28
N GLU A 35 -1.92 11.27 -9.63
CA GLU A 35 -1.65 10.85 -11.02
C GLU A 35 -2.63 9.78 -11.49
N ILE A 36 -3.02 8.84 -10.61
CA ILE A 36 -4.06 7.84 -10.92
C ILE A 36 -5.43 8.51 -11.13
N LEU A 37 -5.77 9.50 -10.30
CA LEU A 37 -7.04 10.24 -10.39
C LEU A 37 -7.05 11.30 -11.50
N ASN A 38 -5.90 11.55 -12.14
CA ASN A 38 -5.70 12.66 -13.08
C ASN A 38 -6.06 14.04 -12.51
N ARG A 39 -5.91 14.23 -11.19
CA ARG A 39 -6.12 15.51 -10.50
C ARG A 39 -5.50 15.51 -9.11
N PRO A 40 -5.07 16.67 -8.58
CA PRO A 40 -4.74 16.82 -7.18
C PRO A 40 -5.95 16.49 -6.28
N TYR A 41 -5.66 15.92 -5.12
CA TYR A 41 -6.64 15.70 -4.06
C TYR A 41 -6.56 16.83 -3.04
N ASP A 42 -7.68 17.49 -2.78
CA ASP A 42 -7.75 18.67 -1.91
C ASP A 42 -8.15 18.36 -0.47
N GLY A 43 -8.15 17.07 -0.10
CA GLY A 43 -8.44 16.63 1.27
C GLY A 43 -9.91 16.73 1.65
N LYS A 44 -10.81 17.10 0.74
CA LYS A 44 -12.23 17.18 1.09
C LYS A 44 -12.90 15.81 0.92
N PHE A 45 -13.59 15.43 1.98
CA PHE A 45 -14.49 14.29 2.02
C PHE A 45 -15.58 14.37 0.93
N ASN A 46 -16.10 13.23 0.47
CA ASN A 46 -17.16 13.11 -0.55
C ASN A 46 -16.83 13.63 -1.96
N ARG A 47 -15.55 13.72 -2.33
CA ARG A 47 -15.16 14.17 -3.68
C ARG A 47 -14.78 13.08 -4.66
N VAL A 48 -14.76 11.83 -4.22
CA VAL A 48 -14.60 10.67 -5.11
C VAL A 48 -15.95 9.98 -5.19
N SER A 49 -16.55 9.96 -6.37
CA SER A 49 -17.74 9.13 -6.63
C SER A 49 -17.33 7.67 -6.77
N ASP A 50 -18.28 6.73 -6.61
CA ASP A 50 -18.04 5.32 -6.91
C ASP A 50 -17.47 5.11 -8.33
N GLN A 51 -17.90 5.91 -9.32
CA GLN A 51 -17.35 5.87 -10.67
C GLN A 51 -15.87 6.27 -10.70
N GLN A 52 -15.50 7.38 -10.05
CA GLN A 52 -14.10 7.82 -9.99
C GLN A 52 -13.23 6.82 -9.24
N LEU A 53 -13.77 6.20 -8.19
CA LEU A 53 -13.11 5.13 -7.47
C LEU A 53 -12.95 3.88 -8.37
N ALA A 54 -13.96 3.52 -9.15
CA ALA A 54 -13.91 2.40 -10.08
C ALA A 54 -12.82 2.59 -11.14
N ASP A 55 -12.75 3.78 -11.74
CA ASP A 55 -11.75 4.11 -12.75
C ASP A 55 -10.33 4.03 -12.16
N ALA A 56 -10.13 4.59 -10.97
CA ALA A 56 -8.85 4.54 -10.26
C ALA A 56 -8.45 3.10 -9.86
N HIS A 57 -9.40 2.30 -9.36
CA HIS A 57 -9.19 0.90 -9.02
C HIS A 57 -8.79 0.09 -10.25
N ASN A 58 -9.54 0.20 -11.34
CA ASN A 58 -9.27 -0.51 -12.59
C ASN A 58 -7.91 -0.14 -13.17
N GLU A 59 -7.55 1.14 -13.13
CA GLU A 59 -6.24 1.61 -13.60
C GLU A 59 -5.09 1.05 -12.76
N LEU A 60 -5.23 1.03 -11.43
CA LEU A 60 -4.25 0.43 -10.53
C LEU A 60 -4.10 -1.08 -10.79
N THR A 61 -5.21 -1.81 -10.89
CA THR A 61 -5.19 -3.25 -11.19
C THR A 61 -4.53 -3.53 -12.54
N ARG A 62 -4.84 -2.75 -13.58
CA ARG A 62 -4.21 -2.85 -14.91
C ARG A 62 -2.70 -2.61 -14.87
N ARG A 63 -2.23 -1.74 -13.95
CA ARG A 63 -0.81 -1.47 -13.70
C ARG A 63 -0.13 -2.49 -12.77
N GLY A 64 -0.84 -3.54 -12.36
CA GLY A 64 -0.29 -4.59 -11.50
C GLY A 64 -0.20 -4.19 -10.03
N TYR A 65 -1.15 -3.39 -9.54
CA TYR A 65 -1.31 -3.07 -8.12
C TYR A 65 -2.47 -3.85 -7.50
N ALA A 66 -2.30 -4.23 -6.22
CA ALA A 66 -3.31 -4.91 -5.42
C ALA A 66 -3.69 -4.07 -4.20
N PHE A 67 -4.98 -4.03 -3.90
CA PHE A 67 -5.50 -3.42 -2.67
C PHE A 67 -5.05 -4.24 -1.45
N VAL A 68 -4.50 -3.58 -0.43
CA VAL A 68 -4.01 -4.25 0.80
C VAL A 68 -4.68 -3.78 2.09
N GLY A 69 -5.45 -2.70 2.02
CA GLY A 69 -6.22 -2.21 3.16
C GLY A 69 -6.50 -0.71 3.11
N PHE A 70 -7.24 -0.26 4.11
CA PHE A 70 -7.54 1.13 4.39
C PHE A 70 -6.54 1.71 5.38
N LYS A 71 -6.18 2.98 5.19
CA LYS A 71 -5.45 3.78 6.15
C LYS A 71 -6.33 4.94 6.60
N GLY A 72 -6.56 5.06 7.91
CA GLY A 72 -7.07 6.29 8.50
C GLY A 72 -5.99 7.35 8.58
N SER A 73 -6.38 8.59 8.30
CA SER A 73 -5.52 9.76 8.48
C SER A 73 -6.35 11.02 8.70
N SER A 74 -5.70 12.07 9.20
CA SER A 74 -6.25 13.42 9.16
C SER A 74 -6.42 13.91 7.72
N GLU A 75 -7.17 15.00 7.52
CA GLU A 75 -7.34 15.63 6.21
C GLU A 75 -6.00 15.88 5.51
N GLN A 76 -5.08 16.56 6.21
CA GLN A 76 -3.76 16.87 5.68
C GLN A 76 -2.93 15.60 5.42
N GLY A 77 -3.04 14.59 6.29
CA GLY A 77 -2.35 13.32 6.11
C GLY A 77 -2.84 12.55 4.88
N ALA A 78 -4.15 12.54 4.64
CA ALA A 78 -4.75 11.96 3.43
C ALA A 78 -4.31 12.72 2.16
N MET A 79 -4.31 14.07 2.19
CA MET A 79 -3.77 14.89 1.10
C MET A 79 -2.32 14.55 0.79
N ASN A 80 -1.47 14.47 1.82
CA ASN A 80 -0.06 14.16 1.67
C ASN A 80 0.15 12.75 1.08
N ALA A 81 -0.62 11.76 1.56
CA ALA A 81 -0.53 10.39 1.07
C ALA A 81 -0.95 10.27 -0.41
N VAL A 82 -2.06 10.90 -0.80
CA VAL A 82 -2.60 10.81 -2.17
C VAL A 82 -1.76 11.61 -3.17
N ASN A 83 -1.36 12.83 -2.81
CA ASN A 83 -0.62 13.72 -3.71
C ASN A 83 0.89 13.47 -3.72
N GLY A 84 1.47 13.16 -2.56
CA GLY A 84 2.92 13.03 -2.37
C GLY A 84 3.42 11.58 -2.31
N GLY A 85 2.51 10.61 -2.22
CA GLY A 85 2.82 9.20 -1.99
C GLY A 85 2.95 8.87 -0.50
N LEU A 86 3.02 7.58 -0.20
CA LEU A 86 3.15 7.09 1.18
C LEU A 86 4.63 7.06 1.60
N ARG A 87 4.89 7.51 2.83
CA ARG A 87 6.21 7.44 3.46
C ARG A 87 6.05 6.98 4.89
N ALA A 88 6.70 5.88 5.23
CA ALA A 88 6.75 5.42 6.62
C ALA A 88 7.54 6.42 7.46
N GLN A 89 7.05 6.71 8.65
CA GLN A 89 7.82 7.42 9.67
C GLN A 89 8.51 6.38 10.55
N GLY A 90 9.77 6.61 10.90
CA GLY A 90 10.48 5.78 11.87
C GLY A 90 10.03 6.13 13.30
N GLY A 91 10.14 5.18 14.23
CA GLY A 91 9.89 5.42 15.65
C GLY A 91 9.16 4.28 16.36
N ASP A 92 8.35 3.51 15.62
CA ASP A 92 7.62 2.35 16.15
C ASP A 92 8.36 1.04 15.92
N LYS A 93 8.05 0.02 16.74
CA LYS A 93 8.61 -1.34 16.66
C LYS A 93 8.59 -1.89 15.23
N TRP A 94 7.48 -1.70 14.52
CA TRP A 94 7.31 -2.21 13.15
C TRP A 94 7.63 -1.21 12.04
N SER A 95 8.10 0.00 12.41
CA SER A 95 8.54 1.12 11.54
C SER A 95 8.03 0.99 10.11
N GLY A 96 6.78 1.37 9.86
CA GLY A 96 6.07 1.08 8.61
C GLY A 96 4.77 1.85 8.47
N ILE A 97 4.03 1.56 7.39
CA ILE A 97 2.66 2.05 7.21
C ILE A 97 1.68 0.96 7.66
N TYR A 98 0.84 1.32 8.62
CA TYR A 98 -0.25 0.49 9.10
C TYR A 98 -1.51 0.73 8.25
N VAL A 99 -2.09 -0.36 7.78
CA VAL A 99 -3.37 -0.41 7.05
C VAL A 99 -4.21 -1.55 7.60
N SER A 100 -5.53 -1.49 7.48
CA SER A 100 -6.42 -2.59 7.88
C SER A 100 -7.41 -2.93 6.77
N ASP A 101 -7.70 -4.20 6.59
CA ASP A 101 -8.80 -4.67 5.75
C ASP A 101 -10.17 -4.36 6.37
N GLN A 102 -10.20 -4.07 7.67
CA GLN A 102 -11.39 -3.66 8.40
C GLN A 102 -11.48 -2.14 8.45
N THR A 103 -12.49 -1.57 7.81
CA THR A 103 -12.70 -0.11 7.78
C THR A 103 -12.87 0.48 9.17
N ALA A 104 -13.51 -0.24 10.10
CA ALA A 104 -13.68 0.20 11.49
C ALA A 104 -12.34 0.35 12.25
N VAL A 105 -11.39 -0.56 12.02
CA VAL A 105 -10.04 -0.48 12.60
C VAL A 105 -9.31 0.72 12.01
N ALA A 106 -9.30 0.85 10.67
CA ALA A 106 -8.66 1.98 10.01
C ALA A 106 -9.27 3.33 10.42
N ALA A 107 -10.58 3.38 10.65
CA ALA A 107 -11.29 4.60 11.00
C ALA A 107 -10.92 5.13 12.39
N GLY A 108 -10.49 4.27 13.32
CA GLY A 108 -9.93 4.68 14.60
C GLY A 108 -8.70 5.60 14.49
N TYR A 109 -7.97 5.54 13.37
CA TYR A 109 -6.77 6.36 13.11
C TYR A 109 -7.05 7.66 12.34
N THR A 110 -8.31 8.07 12.22
CA THR A 110 -8.69 9.27 11.45
C THR A 110 -8.63 10.56 12.26
N ALA A 111 -8.48 10.50 13.59
CA ALA A 111 -8.30 11.70 14.41
C ALA A 111 -6.92 12.36 14.14
N ASP A 112 -6.84 13.69 14.29
CA ASP A 112 -5.53 14.36 14.28
C ASP A 112 -4.76 14.14 15.61
N GLU A 113 -3.49 14.55 15.64
CA GLU A 113 -2.60 14.40 16.81
C GLU A 113 -3.11 15.14 18.08
N MET A 114 -4.04 16.08 17.92
CA MET A 114 -4.69 16.80 19.01
C MET A 114 -6.02 16.15 19.42
N GLY A 115 -6.34 14.97 18.89
CA GLY A 115 -7.60 14.27 19.07
C GLY A 115 -8.79 14.98 18.41
N ARG A 116 -8.55 16.00 17.58
CA ARG A 116 -9.60 16.74 16.90
C ARG A 116 -10.07 15.91 15.70
N SER A 117 -11.37 15.73 15.71
CA SER A 117 -12.08 14.76 14.89
C SER A 117 -12.80 15.48 13.74
N LYS A 118 -12.16 16.49 13.13
CA LYS A 118 -12.76 17.23 12.00
C LYS A 118 -11.96 16.97 10.73
N GLY A 119 -12.54 16.16 9.85
CA GLY A 119 -12.05 15.98 8.47
C GLY A 119 -11.13 14.79 8.24
N GLY A 120 -10.99 13.89 9.22
CA GLY A 120 -10.25 12.64 9.00
C GLY A 120 -10.97 11.71 8.04
N GLN A 121 -10.17 10.96 7.27
CA GLN A 121 -10.60 10.24 6.08
C GLN A 121 -9.89 8.90 5.97
N LEU A 122 -10.55 7.95 5.32
CA LEU A 122 -9.91 6.74 4.87
C LEU A 122 -9.31 6.94 3.48
N VAL A 123 -8.11 6.41 3.29
CA VAL A 123 -7.52 6.18 1.97
C VAL A 123 -7.37 4.69 1.73
N ARG A 124 -7.58 4.27 0.49
CA ARG A 124 -7.33 2.91 0.02
C ARG A 124 -5.87 2.79 -0.36
N VAL A 125 -5.18 1.80 0.18
CA VAL A 125 -3.75 1.59 -0.06
C VAL A 125 -3.56 0.39 -0.99
N TYR A 126 -2.79 0.62 -2.04
CA TYR A 126 -2.43 -0.36 -3.04
C TYR A 126 -0.92 -0.53 -3.09
N VAL A 127 -0.44 -1.76 -3.28
CA VAL A 127 0.99 -2.06 -3.45
C VAL A 127 1.20 -2.84 -4.75
N PRO A 128 2.42 -2.87 -5.31
CA PRO A 128 2.70 -3.74 -6.46
C PRO A 128 2.34 -5.20 -6.14
N GLN A 129 1.75 -5.89 -7.11
CA GLN A 129 1.28 -7.28 -6.99
C GLN A 129 2.36 -8.22 -6.41
N GLN A 130 3.61 -8.05 -6.85
CA GLN A 130 4.77 -8.82 -6.36
C GLN A 130 5.05 -8.64 -4.86
N ASP A 131 4.66 -7.51 -4.26
CA ASP A 131 4.79 -7.26 -2.83
C ASP A 131 3.57 -7.84 -2.10
N ALA A 132 2.35 -7.66 -2.65
CA ALA A 132 1.13 -8.29 -2.14
C ALA A 132 1.22 -9.82 -2.04
N GLU A 133 1.84 -10.49 -3.02
CA GLU A 133 2.07 -11.94 -3.04
C GLU A 133 3.06 -12.44 -1.98
N LYS A 134 3.80 -11.52 -1.33
CA LYS A 134 4.72 -11.82 -0.23
C LYS A 134 4.08 -11.58 1.13
N LEU A 135 2.80 -11.19 1.19
CA LEU A 135 2.08 -11.01 2.45
C LEU A 135 2.20 -12.25 3.33
N GLN A 136 2.78 -12.07 4.51
CA GLN A 136 2.86 -13.10 5.55
C GLN A 136 1.87 -12.79 6.66
N ASN A 137 1.03 -13.77 6.99
CA ASN A 137 0.20 -13.67 8.18
C ASN A 137 1.00 -14.15 9.38
N LEU A 138 0.90 -13.41 10.48
CA LEU A 138 1.51 -13.72 11.76
C LEU A 138 0.48 -14.40 12.65
N ALA A 139 0.87 -15.53 13.25
CA ALA A 139 0.06 -16.26 14.21
C ALA A 139 0.15 -15.65 15.61
N THR A 140 1.28 -15.00 15.93
CA THR A 140 1.46 -14.29 17.18
C THR A 140 0.98 -12.84 17.05
N PRO A 141 0.19 -12.31 18.00
CA PRO A 141 -0.15 -10.89 18.05
C PRO A 141 1.07 -9.96 17.97
N MET A 142 0.89 -8.80 17.35
CA MET A 142 2.00 -7.89 16.98
C MET A 142 2.62 -7.15 18.18
N ASP A 143 1.88 -6.98 19.27
CA ASP A 143 2.34 -6.46 20.56
C ASP A 143 3.19 -7.47 21.35
N ASN A 144 2.99 -8.78 21.11
CA ASN A 144 3.67 -9.83 21.85
C ASN A 144 5.18 -9.84 21.56
N PRO A 145 6.06 -9.88 22.58
CA PRO A 145 7.51 -9.91 22.35
C PRO A 145 8.00 -11.10 21.50
N ARG A 146 7.28 -12.24 21.51
CA ARG A 146 7.67 -13.45 20.76
C ARG A 146 7.49 -13.31 19.25
N VAL A 147 6.71 -12.33 18.79
CA VAL A 147 6.42 -12.11 17.37
C VAL A 147 7.68 -11.83 16.55
N GLU A 148 8.73 -11.27 17.15
CA GLU A 148 10.00 -11.01 16.44
C GLU A 148 10.71 -12.30 16.03
N ASN A 149 10.62 -13.33 16.87
CA ASN A 149 11.17 -14.65 16.54
C ASN A 149 10.39 -15.31 15.41
N GLU A 150 9.06 -15.18 15.43
CA GLU A 150 8.20 -15.63 14.33
C GLU A 150 8.50 -14.88 13.04
N PHE A 151 8.55 -13.54 13.09
CA PHE A 151 8.91 -12.70 11.96
C PHE A 151 10.23 -13.14 11.35
N ARG A 152 11.28 -13.30 12.18
CA ARG A 152 12.60 -13.74 11.70
C ARG A 152 12.55 -15.11 11.04
N LYS A 153 11.77 -16.04 11.58
CA LYS A 153 11.59 -17.38 11.01
C LYS A 153 10.86 -17.33 9.67
N ASN A 154 9.81 -16.53 9.55
CA ASN A 154 8.98 -16.45 8.35
C ASN A 154 9.65 -15.64 7.23
N MET A 155 10.40 -14.60 7.59
CA MET A 155 10.99 -13.64 6.66
C MET A 155 12.45 -13.93 6.32
N GLY A 156 13.18 -14.63 7.21
CA GLY A 156 14.60 -14.92 7.06
C GLY A 156 15.55 -13.76 7.40
N PHE A 157 15.04 -12.69 8.02
CA PHE A 157 15.82 -11.51 8.45
C PHE A 157 15.20 -10.87 9.70
N ARG A 158 15.89 -9.91 10.33
CA ARG A 158 15.44 -9.30 11.59
C ARG A 158 14.49 -8.12 11.33
N LEU A 159 13.59 -7.88 12.26
CA LEU A 159 12.79 -6.66 12.24
C LEU A 159 13.71 -5.43 12.34
N GLY A 160 13.41 -4.39 11.57
CA GLY A 160 14.26 -3.20 11.47
C GLY A 160 15.40 -3.30 10.45
N ASP A 161 15.70 -4.50 9.92
CA ASP A 161 16.61 -4.61 8.77
C ASP A 161 16.00 -3.86 7.57
N ASP A 162 16.85 -3.19 6.78
CA ASP A 162 16.42 -2.41 5.61
C ASP A 162 15.95 -3.31 4.45
N ARG A 163 14.77 -3.92 4.61
CA ARG A 163 14.21 -4.95 3.74
C ARG A 163 12.74 -4.67 3.42
N SER A 164 12.31 -5.13 2.24
CA SER A 164 10.90 -5.10 1.86
C SER A 164 10.14 -6.22 2.56
N TYR A 165 9.09 -5.88 3.31
CA TYR A 165 8.14 -6.85 3.86
C TYR A 165 6.74 -6.28 3.92
N ILE A 166 5.79 -7.19 3.90
CA ILE A 166 4.38 -6.94 4.20
C ILE A 166 3.90 -8.08 5.09
N ILE A 167 3.36 -7.72 6.24
CA ILE A 167 2.90 -8.68 7.26
C ILE A 167 1.49 -8.30 7.68
N ARG A 168 0.69 -9.28 8.08
CA ARG A 168 -0.61 -9.05 8.70
C ARG A 168 -0.72 -9.87 9.98
N GLY A 169 -1.24 -9.28 11.04
CA GLY A 169 -1.42 -9.96 12.32
C GLY A 169 -2.55 -9.35 13.14
N GLN A 170 -2.83 -9.97 14.27
CA GLN A 170 -3.67 -9.37 15.30
C GLN A 170 -2.93 -8.20 15.94
N GLU A 171 -3.61 -7.07 16.12
CA GLU A 171 -3.03 -5.85 16.70
C GLU A 171 -2.48 -6.13 18.11
N THR A 172 -3.34 -6.71 18.97
CA THR A 172 -3.03 -6.93 20.40
C THR A 172 -3.39 -8.35 20.86
N THR A 173 -2.85 -8.77 22.01
CA THR A 173 -3.26 -10.03 22.66
C THR A 173 -4.71 -10.00 23.15
N ASP A 174 -5.25 -8.81 23.39
CA ASP A 174 -6.53 -8.61 24.07
C ASP A 174 -7.69 -8.47 23.07
N ASP A 175 -7.42 -8.00 21.85
CA ASP A 175 -8.39 -7.92 20.76
C ASP A 175 -8.01 -8.85 19.59
N LYS A 176 -8.56 -10.06 19.62
CA LYS A 176 -8.32 -11.10 18.62
C LYS A 176 -9.00 -10.83 17.27
N TYR A 177 -9.87 -9.83 17.20
CA TYR A 177 -10.67 -9.57 16.01
C TYR A 177 -10.09 -8.46 15.14
N ARG A 178 -9.22 -7.60 15.69
CA ARG A 178 -8.59 -6.50 14.94
C ARG A 178 -7.31 -6.96 14.26
N THR A 179 -7.35 -6.95 12.94
CA THR A 179 -6.21 -7.25 12.09
C THR A 179 -5.62 -5.98 11.50
N GLU A 180 -4.29 -5.90 11.56
CA GLU A 180 -3.52 -4.86 10.91
C GLU A 180 -2.53 -5.48 9.94
N THR A 181 -2.29 -4.76 8.85
CA THR A 181 -1.27 -5.06 7.86
C THR A 181 -0.21 -3.97 7.93
N VAL A 182 1.05 -4.36 8.13
CA VAL A 182 2.19 -3.44 8.13
C VAL A 182 2.96 -3.56 6.83
N LEU A 183 3.15 -2.42 6.18
CA LEU A 183 4.00 -2.26 5.02
C LEU A 183 5.36 -1.70 5.49
N SER A 184 6.46 -2.39 5.19
CA SER A 184 7.79 -1.85 5.49
C SER A 184 8.05 -0.54 4.74
N PRO A 185 9.02 0.29 5.15
CA PRO A 185 9.29 1.58 4.51
C PRO A 185 9.52 1.44 3.01
N LYS A 186 10.27 0.41 2.60
CA LYS A 186 10.50 0.09 1.19
C LYS A 186 9.23 -0.28 0.44
N VAL A 187 8.27 -0.98 1.05
CA VAL A 187 6.98 -1.28 0.41
C VAL A 187 6.12 -0.03 0.35
N ALA A 188 6.11 0.80 1.40
CA ALA A 188 5.37 2.05 1.46
C ALA A 188 5.78 3.03 0.34
N GLU A 189 7.08 3.15 0.03
CA GLU A 189 7.59 3.99 -1.08
C GLU A 189 7.11 3.55 -2.47
N ARG A 190 6.70 2.28 -2.61
CA ARG A 190 6.11 1.72 -3.83
C ARG A 190 4.58 1.67 -3.78
N ALA A 191 3.98 2.03 -2.66
CA ALA A 191 2.54 1.99 -2.48
C ALA A 191 1.87 3.25 -3.06
N VAL A 192 0.61 3.09 -3.46
CA VAL A 192 -0.25 4.18 -3.95
C VAL A 192 -1.46 4.27 -3.03
N ALA A 193 -1.75 5.48 -2.56
CA ALA A 193 -2.97 5.77 -1.81
C ALA A 193 -3.96 6.53 -2.70
N ILE A 194 -5.21 6.09 -2.76
CA ILE A 194 -6.32 6.85 -3.35
C ILE A 194 -7.40 7.09 -2.28
N PRO A 195 -8.21 8.17 -2.36
CA PRO A 195 -9.28 8.40 -1.40
C PRO A 195 -10.31 7.26 -1.41
N SER A 196 -10.87 6.98 -0.25
CA SER A 196 -12.02 6.09 -0.09
C SER A 196 -13.34 6.86 -0.23
N THR A 197 -14.42 6.17 -0.58
CA THR A 197 -15.79 6.69 -0.48
C THR A 197 -16.42 6.41 0.88
N VAL A 198 -15.74 5.62 1.73
CA VAL A 198 -16.21 5.29 3.08
C VAL A 198 -16.38 6.54 3.92
N LEU A 199 -17.58 6.70 4.46
CA LEU A 199 -17.94 7.79 5.34
C LEU A 199 -17.63 7.43 6.78
N VAL A 200 -16.89 8.28 7.47
CA VAL A 200 -16.54 8.10 8.89
C VAL A 200 -17.16 9.23 9.72
N ASP A 201 -18.01 8.88 10.69
CA ASP A 201 -18.40 9.80 11.75
C ASP A 201 -17.25 9.92 12.74
N GLN A 202 -16.84 11.15 12.94
CA GLN A 202 -15.83 11.50 13.91
C GLN A 202 -16.43 12.12 15.18
N LYS A 203 -17.76 12.19 15.30
CA LYS A 203 -18.43 12.62 16.53
C LYS A 203 -17.95 11.75 17.70
N PHE A 204 -17.53 12.43 18.76
CA PHE A 204 -17.01 11.82 19.99
C PHE A 204 -15.73 10.99 19.82
N GLY A 205 -14.99 11.16 18.71
CA GLY A 205 -13.67 10.54 18.53
C GLY A 205 -13.69 9.02 18.28
N SER A 206 -14.86 8.42 18.04
CA SER A 206 -14.99 6.97 17.86
C SER A 206 -14.59 6.46 16.47
N GLY A 207 -14.58 7.33 15.45
CA GLY A 207 -14.25 6.93 14.07
C GLY A 207 -15.23 5.90 13.52
N GLU A 208 -16.53 6.07 13.76
CA GLU A 208 -17.56 5.10 13.36
C GLU A 208 -17.78 5.16 11.83
N VAL A 209 -17.86 4.01 11.17
CA VAL A 209 -18.18 3.97 9.74
C VAL A 209 -19.68 4.21 9.53
N GLN A 210 -20.05 5.33 8.91
CA GLN A 210 -21.44 5.68 8.61
C GLN A 210 -21.95 5.03 7.33
N ASP A 211 -21.11 5.01 6.29
CA ASP A 211 -21.46 4.46 4.99
C ASP A 211 -20.24 3.83 4.36
N PHE A 212 -20.47 2.69 3.72
CA PHE A 212 -19.46 1.96 2.99
C PHE A 212 -20.19 1.32 1.82
N SER A 213 -20.06 1.99 0.66
CA SER A 213 -20.82 1.65 -0.54
C SER A 213 -20.64 0.18 -0.91
N ALA A 214 -21.71 -0.42 -1.43
CA ALA A 214 -21.67 -1.82 -1.87
C ALA A 214 -20.57 -2.04 -2.93
N PHE A 215 -20.36 -1.05 -3.79
CA PHE A 215 -19.30 -1.06 -4.79
C PHE A 215 -17.91 -1.10 -4.13
N GLU A 216 -17.62 -0.18 -3.20
CA GLU A 216 -16.30 -0.17 -2.57
C GLU A 216 -16.07 -1.46 -1.76
N ARG A 217 -17.09 -2.03 -1.11
CA ARG A 217 -17.00 -3.34 -0.44
C ARG A 217 -16.55 -4.44 -1.40
N GLN A 218 -17.14 -4.48 -2.59
CA GLN A 218 -16.84 -5.49 -3.61
C GLN A 218 -15.36 -5.45 -4.05
N ILE A 219 -14.80 -4.25 -4.20
CA ILE A 219 -13.41 -4.07 -4.65
C ILE A 219 -12.38 -4.00 -3.50
N SER A 220 -12.79 -4.28 -2.25
CA SER A 220 -11.94 -4.21 -1.04
C SER A 220 -11.45 -5.57 -0.56
N GLN A 221 -11.42 -6.57 -1.45
CA GLN A 221 -10.81 -7.86 -1.13
C GLN A 221 -9.30 -7.71 -1.05
N THR A 222 -8.70 -8.19 0.04
CA THR A 222 -7.25 -8.18 0.22
C THR A 222 -6.65 -9.56 -0.06
N PRO A 223 -5.34 -9.66 -0.36
CA PRO A 223 -4.65 -10.94 -0.47
C PRO A 223 -4.81 -11.77 0.82
N GLN A 224 -4.95 -13.09 0.67
CA GLN A 224 -5.17 -14.02 1.78
C GLN A 224 -3.93 -14.23 2.68
N GLY A 225 -2.73 -13.88 2.19
CA GLY A 225 -1.46 -14.13 2.86
C GLY A 225 -1.01 -15.61 2.75
N ARG A 226 0.27 -15.90 3.01
CA ARG A 226 0.87 -17.23 2.82
C ARG A 226 0.60 -18.25 3.95
N ALA A 227 -0.12 -17.87 4.99
CA ALA A 227 -0.60 -18.73 6.06
C ALA A 227 -1.99 -18.23 6.50
N PRO A 228 -2.91 -19.07 6.98
CA PRO A 228 -4.14 -18.55 7.57
C PRO A 228 -3.83 -17.74 8.83
N LEU A 229 -4.59 -16.68 9.07
CA LEU A 229 -4.60 -16.04 10.38
C LEU A 229 -5.07 -17.04 11.44
N PRO A 230 -4.60 -16.93 12.69
CA PRO A 230 -5.03 -17.81 13.76
C PRO A 230 -6.56 -17.71 13.89
N SER A 231 -7.24 -18.85 13.78
CA SER A 231 -8.68 -18.91 13.94
C SER A 231 -9.08 -18.47 15.34
N THR A 232 -10.04 -17.56 15.44
CA THR A 232 -10.79 -17.33 16.67
C THR A 232 -11.43 -18.64 17.11
N PRO A 233 -11.33 -19.05 18.39
CA PRO A 233 -12.13 -20.16 18.87
C PRO A 233 -13.62 -19.83 18.61
N PRO A 234 -14.45 -20.79 18.20
CA PRO A 234 -15.89 -20.56 18.12
C PRO A 234 -16.36 -20.09 19.50
N ALA A 235 -17.24 -19.09 19.53
CA ALA A 235 -17.81 -18.53 20.76
C ALA A 235 -18.32 -19.68 21.64
N GLY A 236 -17.56 -20.01 22.68
CA GLY A 236 -17.90 -21.08 23.59
C GLY A 236 -19.17 -20.70 24.32
N HIS A 237 -20.19 -21.55 24.19
CA HIS A 237 -21.39 -21.50 25.00
C HIS A 237 -21.01 -21.38 26.48
N HIS A 238 -21.34 -20.25 27.09
CA HIS A 238 -21.43 -20.13 28.54
C HIS A 238 -22.51 -21.09 29.03
N HIS A 239 -22.14 -22.32 29.36
CA HIS A 239 -22.90 -23.10 30.32
C HIS A 239 -22.45 -22.67 31.71
N GLY A 240 -23.34 -21.91 32.36
CA GLY A 240 -23.19 -21.52 33.75
C GLY A 240 -23.07 -22.73 34.67
N ARG A 241 -22.38 -22.49 35.77
CA ARG A 241 -22.60 -23.16 37.05
C ARG A 241 -22.74 -22.09 38.11
#